data_AF-A0A1G9SI31-F1
#
_entry.id   AF-A0A1G9SI31-F1
#
_cell.length_a   1.000
_cell.length_b   1.000
_cell.length_c   1.000
_cell.angle_alpha   90.00
_cell.angle_beta   90.00
_cell.angle_gamma   90.00
#
_symmetry.space_group_name_H-M   'P 1'
#
loop_
_entity.id
_entity.type
_entity.pdbx_description
1 polymer ?
#
loop_
_entity_poly.entity_id
_entity_poly.type
_entity_poly.pdbx_seq_one_letter_code
_entity_poly.pdbx_strand_id
1 'polypeptide(L)'
;MHYYPEEEDYYAYIEFQSVEYLGTEEDFYNQISSNLKSILDSKDFANKELQKSEKTSIAGLPGWTITYFESHTKGDEVVSTGIDSFVYNINTGKIISISLSYDSNDKSQYDYLGDYKKVLKTAKLLTEPLNKELFAGFKLIEIDGVDLSGYREPNVVVDIGYGDREYWAFTNEHGQLVRVIADEIILQDDNNEAVTSSGRYYSDEAKVPGVERDDLDEGHIIADSLGGVSNAYNITPQESTLNRHGDQAYLEDAIRKAGGAKKFEAIITYQNTKTQIPSSYKYTYTLRGNVIVDTFDNVNPDNVNESLGLTGGESVESTEPARSTESNANGDISSFDTNGNGQVTIKEAKAAGFRMPITSDHWLYPYMDDRDGDGMVGE
;
A
#
# COMPACT_ATOMS: atom_id res chain seq x y z
N MET A 1 7.53 3.22 -20.60
CA MET A 1 6.11 2.78 -20.67
C MET A 1 5.41 3.65 -21.69
N HIS A 2 4.70 3.05 -22.66
CA HIS A 2 3.91 3.79 -23.65
C HIS A 2 2.45 3.83 -23.18
N TYR A 3 1.86 5.01 -23.11
CA TYR A 3 0.52 5.21 -22.56
C TYR A 3 -0.63 4.93 -23.55
N TYR A 4 -0.33 4.88 -24.85
CA TYR A 4 -1.31 4.60 -25.91
C TYR A 4 -0.91 3.36 -26.71
N PRO A 5 -1.89 2.58 -27.21
CA PRO A 5 -1.62 1.43 -28.06
C PRO A 5 -1.06 1.89 -29.42
N GLU A 6 -0.11 1.11 -29.94
CA GLU A 6 0.36 1.24 -31.32
C GLU A 6 -0.65 0.54 -32.24
N GLU A 7 -1.22 1.27 -33.19
CA GLU A 7 -2.19 0.76 -34.16
C GLU A 7 -1.53 0.68 -35.55
N GLU A 8 -2.02 -0.21 -36.43
CA GLU A 8 -1.40 -0.44 -37.75
C GLU A 8 -1.33 0.82 -38.64
N ASP A 9 -2.22 1.79 -38.43
CA ASP A 9 -2.45 2.93 -39.33
C ASP A 9 -2.01 4.30 -38.77
N TYR A 10 -1.69 4.40 -37.48
CA TYR A 10 -1.23 5.63 -36.83
C TYR A 10 -0.48 5.31 -35.53
N TYR A 11 0.40 6.21 -35.12
CA TYR A 11 1.04 6.11 -33.82
C TYR A 11 0.81 7.37 -32.97
N ALA A 12 0.58 7.13 -31.68
CA ALA A 12 0.64 8.14 -30.64
C ALA A 12 1.24 7.51 -29.39
N TYR A 13 2.07 8.22 -28.65
CA TYR A 13 2.58 7.76 -27.36
C TYR A 13 2.89 8.93 -26.43
N ILE A 14 2.65 8.70 -25.13
CA ILE A 14 3.35 9.41 -24.07
C ILE A 14 4.33 8.42 -23.45
N GLU A 15 5.59 8.84 -23.36
CA GLU A 15 6.69 8.05 -22.82
C GLU A 15 7.36 8.81 -21.67
N PHE A 16 7.73 8.05 -20.64
CA PHE A 16 8.51 8.51 -19.50
C PHE A 16 9.86 7.79 -19.50
N GLN A 17 10.95 8.55 -19.45
CA GLN A 17 12.29 8.00 -19.31
C GLN A 17 13.07 8.74 -18.22
N SER A 18 14.09 8.08 -17.69
CA SER A 18 15.03 8.69 -16.77
C SER A 18 16.46 8.29 -17.14
N VAL A 19 17.38 9.23 -17.06
CA VAL A 19 18.80 9.01 -17.35
C VAL A 19 19.64 9.56 -16.20
N GLU A 20 20.64 8.78 -15.78
CA GLU A 20 21.64 9.21 -14.79
C GLU A 20 22.37 10.48 -15.28
N TYR A 21 22.47 11.49 -14.41
CA TYR A 21 23.17 12.73 -14.72
C TYR A 21 24.23 13.02 -13.65
N LEU A 22 25.49 13.04 -14.08
CA LEU A 22 26.64 13.22 -13.20
C LEU A 22 26.96 14.69 -12.88
N GLY A 23 26.16 15.63 -13.39
CA GLY A 23 26.33 17.07 -13.17
C GLY A 23 25.45 17.60 -12.03
N THR A 24 25.68 18.86 -11.64
CA THR A 24 24.83 19.56 -10.68
C THR A 24 23.58 20.14 -11.34
N GLU A 25 22.62 20.60 -10.52
CA GLU A 25 21.45 21.34 -11.00
C GLU A 25 21.86 22.59 -11.80
N GLU A 26 22.89 23.30 -11.35
CA GLU A 26 23.44 24.46 -12.04
C GLU A 26 24.08 24.07 -13.39
N ASP A 27 24.77 22.93 -13.45
CA ASP A 27 25.30 22.39 -14.71
C ASP A 27 24.18 22.07 -15.69
N PHE A 28 23.08 21.46 -15.23
CA PHE A 28 21.94 21.13 -16.08
C PHE A 28 21.33 22.39 -16.70
N TYR A 29 21.04 23.43 -15.90
CA TYR A 29 20.42 24.65 -16.42
C TYR A 29 21.34 25.50 -17.28
N ASN A 30 22.63 25.58 -16.94
CA ASN A 30 23.60 26.32 -17.73
C ASN A 30 23.90 25.63 -19.06
N GLN A 31 23.85 24.28 -19.08
CA GLN A 31 24.11 23.49 -20.27
C GLN A 31 22.87 23.16 -21.09
N ILE A 32 21.64 23.36 -20.60
CA ILE A 32 20.41 23.05 -21.35
C ILE A 32 20.44 23.67 -22.75
N SER A 33 20.90 24.91 -22.89
CA SER A 33 20.96 25.58 -24.19
C SER A 33 22.04 24.99 -25.12
N SER A 34 23.20 24.60 -24.58
CA SER A 34 24.28 23.97 -25.36
C SER A 34 23.98 22.50 -25.68
N ASN A 35 23.35 21.79 -24.75
CA ASN A 35 22.94 20.40 -24.86
C ASN A 35 21.76 20.28 -25.83
N LEU A 36 20.79 21.21 -25.79
CA LEU A 36 19.75 21.30 -26.82
C LEU A 36 20.35 21.47 -28.21
N LYS A 37 21.35 22.34 -28.36
CA LYS A 37 22.03 22.48 -29.64
C LYS A 37 22.70 21.17 -30.08
N SER A 38 23.40 20.49 -29.17
CA SER A 38 24.01 19.18 -29.46
C SER A 38 22.97 18.08 -29.76
N ILE A 39 21.80 18.12 -29.14
CA ILE A 39 20.69 17.19 -29.37
C ILE A 39 20.08 17.46 -30.74
N LEU A 40 19.82 18.72 -31.09
CA LEU A 40 19.32 19.15 -32.40
C LEU A 40 20.32 18.82 -33.52
N ASP A 41 21.62 18.88 -33.23
CA ASP A 41 22.69 18.52 -34.16
C ASP A 41 22.96 17.00 -34.23
N SER A 42 22.26 16.19 -33.41
CA SER A 42 22.44 14.74 -33.37
C SER A 42 21.76 14.04 -34.56
N LYS A 43 22.20 12.82 -34.86
CA LYS A 43 21.59 12.01 -35.95
C LYS A 43 20.12 11.70 -35.68
N ASP A 44 19.73 11.61 -34.41
CA ASP A 44 18.37 11.30 -33.97
C ASP A 44 17.40 12.48 -34.18
N PHE A 45 17.93 13.67 -34.46
CA PHE A 45 17.18 14.88 -34.79
C PHE A 45 17.34 15.33 -36.25
N ALA A 46 18.07 14.58 -37.07
CA ALA A 46 18.41 15.00 -38.43
C ALA A 46 17.19 15.23 -39.34
N ASN A 47 16.05 14.61 -39.03
CA ASN A 47 14.78 14.74 -39.77
C ASN A 47 13.70 15.49 -38.98
N LYS A 48 14.08 16.18 -37.90
CA LYS A 48 13.17 16.88 -36.99
C LYS A 48 13.35 18.39 -37.12
N GLU A 49 12.26 19.12 -37.30
CA GLU A 49 12.23 20.57 -37.36
C GLU A 49 11.74 21.15 -36.03
N LEU A 50 12.64 21.79 -35.28
CA LEU A 50 12.30 22.46 -34.02
C LEU A 50 11.36 23.65 -34.26
N GLN A 51 10.19 23.61 -33.64
CA GLN A 51 9.19 24.66 -33.70
C GLN A 51 9.26 25.61 -32.51
N LYS A 52 9.44 25.04 -31.31
CA LYS A 52 9.41 25.81 -30.06
C LYS A 52 10.37 25.23 -29.05
N SER A 53 10.97 26.11 -28.26
CA SER A 53 11.84 25.77 -27.15
C SER A 53 11.61 26.78 -26.04
N GLU A 54 11.15 26.32 -24.87
CA GLU A 54 10.75 27.21 -23.79
C GLU A 54 10.99 26.62 -22.40
N LYS A 55 11.13 27.52 -21.41
CA LYS A 55 11.15 27.15 -20.00
C LYS A 55 9.79 26.59 -19.59
N THR A 56 9.80 25.56 -18.76
CA THR A 56 8.61 25.02 -18.11
C THR A 56 8.86 24.79 -16.62
N SER A 57 7.84 24.34 -15.91
CA SER A 57 8.00 23.78 -14.56
C SER A 57 7.25 22.47 -14.46
N ILE A 58 7.91 21.46 -13.92
CA ILE A 58 7.37 20.12 -13.71
C ILE A 58 7.59 19.79 -12.26
N ALA A 59 6.54 19.42 -11.53
CA ALA A 59 6.66 19.08 -10.12
C ALA A 59 7.28 20.21 -9.26
N GLY A 60 7.16 21.47 -9.67
CA GLY A 60 7.78 22.62 -8.98
C GLY A 60 9.27 22.81 -9.27
N LEU A 61 9.89 21.89 -10.02
CA LEU A 61 11.25 22.05 -10.52
C LEU A 61 11.27 22.88 -11.81
N PRO A 62 12.32 23.67 -12.05
CA PRO A 62 12.56 24.27 -13.35
C PRO A 62 12.83 23.20 -14.41
N GLY A 63 12.22 23.34 -15.58
CA GLY A 63 12.40 22.41 -16.68
C GLY A 63 12.46 23.12 -18.03
N TRP A 64 12.57 22.32 -19.09
CA TRP A 64 12.54 22.81 -20.45
C TRP A 64 11.64 21.95 -21.33
N THR A 65 10.87 22.57 -22.22
CA THR A 65 10.03 21.88 -23.20
C THR A 65 10.48 22.26 -24.60
N ILE A 66 10.58 21.27 -25.48
CA ILE A 66 10.74 21.46 -26.91
C ILE A 66 9.56 20.87 -27.67
N THR A 67 9.21 21.52 -28.78
CA THR A 67 8.22 21.04 -29.73
C THR A 67 8.87 20.99 -31.10
N TYR A 68 8.71 19.89 -31.81
CA TYR A 68 9.27 19.68 -33.14
C TYR A 68 8.28 18.94 -34.04
N PHE A 69 8.51 19.05 -35.34
CA PHE A 69 7.87 18.21 -36.34
C PHE A 69 8.85 17.19 -36.90
N GLU A 70 8.41 15.98 -37.17
CA GLU A 70 9.20 14.93 -37.81
C GLU A 70 8.54 14.52 -39.14
N SER A 71 9.34 14.45 -40.20
CA SER A 71 8.87 13.98 -41.52
C SER A 71 9.45 12.59 -41.80
N HIS A 72 8.60 11.59 -41.96
CA HIS A 72 9.03 10.19 -42.00
C HIS A 72 9.72 9.78 -43.32
N THR A 73 9.48 10.45 -44.46
CA THR A 73 10.36 10.42 -45.66
C THR A 73 10.05 11.59 -46.61
N LYS A 74 10.97 11.87 -47.57
CA LYS A 74 10.71 12.81 -48.69
C LYS A 74 9.64 12.22 -49.62
N GLY A 75 8.38 12.59 -49.42
CA GLY A 75 7.29 12.31 -50.36
C GLY A 75 5.97 11.90 -49.73
N ASP A 76 5.96 11.52 -48.45
CA ASP A 76 4.73 11.23 -47.72
C ASP A 76 4.24 12.47 -46.96
N GLU A 77 2.92 12.70 -46.99
CA GLU A 77 2.24 13.82 -46.32
C GLU A 77 2.15 13.66 -44.79
N VAL A 78 2.67 12.56 -44.24
CA VAL A 78 2.58 12.24 -42.81
C VAL A 78 3.62 13.05 -42.04
N VAL A 79 3.13 13.98 -41.22
CA VAL A 79 3.95 14.80 -40.33
C VAL A 79 3.61 14.45 -38.90
N SER A 80 4.64 14.17 -38.11
CA SER A 80 4.46 13.87 -36.69
C SER A 80 4.81 15.07 -35.84
N THR A 81 4.03 15.29 -34.79
CA THR A 81 4.30 16.30 -33.77
C THR A 81 4.93 15.63 -32.56
N GLY A 82 6.13 16.06 -32.19
CA GLY A 82 6.82 15.64 -30.98
C GLY A 82 6.93 16.77 -29.97
N ILE A 83 6.73 16.45 -28.69
CA ILE A 83 6.92 17.35 -27.56
C ILE A 83 7.71 16.63 -26.49
N ASP A 84 8.92 17.11 -26.20
CA ASP A 84 9.74 16.57 -25.12
C ASP A 84 9.90 17.61 -24.02
N SER A 85 9.57 17.23 -22.79
CA SER A 85 9.89 18.01 -21.61
C SER A 85 10.91 17.32 -20.73
N PHE A 86 11.87 18.09 -20.22
CA PHE A 86 12.98 17.59 -19.42
C PHE A 86 13.06 18.36 -18.11
N VAL A 87 13.39 17.63 -17.04
CA VAL A 87 13.60 18.18 -15.71
C VAL A 87 14.73 17.42 -15.02
N TYR A 88 15.61 18.13 -14.32
CA TYR A 88 16.61 17.50 -13.48
C TYR A 88 16.05 17.30 -12.08
N ASN A 89 15.93 16.05 -11.65
CA ASN A 89 15.51 15.69 -10.31
C ASN A 89 16.74 15.64 -9.40
N ILE A 90 16.92 16.70 -8.59
CA ILE A 90 18.02 16.82 -7.64
C ILE A 90 18.03 15.72 -6.57
N ASN A 91 16.87 15.15 -6.22
CA ASN A 91 16.78 14.11 -5.20
C ASN A 91 17.35 12.77 -5.70
N THR A 92 17.16 12.47 -6.99
CA THR A 92 17.60 11.21 -7.59
C THR A 92 18.88 11.34 -8.42
N GLY A 93 19.34 12.55 -8.73
CA GLY A 93 20.48 12.77 -9.64
C GLY A 93 20.20 12.37 -11.09
N LYS A 94 18.92 12.39 -11.49
CA LYS A 94 18.48 11.94 -12.82
C LYS A 94 17.84 13.06 -13.61
N ILE A 95 18.02 13.04 -14.92
CA ILE A 95 17.17 13.80 -15.85
C ILE A 95 15.96 12.93 -16.17
N ILE A 96 14.77 13.48 -15.94
CA ILE A 96 13.50 12.86 -16.33
C ILE A 96 13.07 13.50 -17.64
N SER A 97 12.68 12.67 -18.61
CA SER A 97 12.04 13.11 -19.85
C SER A 97 10.60 12.61 -19.93
N ILE A 98 9.72 13.49 -20.39
CA ILE A 98 8.32 13.20 -20.70
C ILE A 98 8.11 13.59 -22.15
N SER A 99 7.91 12.59 -22.98
CA SER A 99 7.83 12.71 -24.43
C SER A 99 6.42 12.39 -24.91
N LEU A 100 5.83 13.29 -25.68
CA LEU A 100 4.61 13.05 -26.45
C LEU A 100 4.99 13.00 -27.92
N SER A 101 4.50 12.01 -28.65
CA SER A 101 4.57 12.00 -30.12
C SER A 101 3.24 11.50 -30.68
N TYR A 102 2.79 12.11 -31.78
CA TYR A 102 1.63 11.64 -32.54
C TYR A 102 1.77 12.06 -34.00
N ASP A 103 1.31 11.23 -34.92
CA ASP A 103 1.29 11.53 -36.34
C ASP A 103 0.01 12.22 -36.81
N SER A 104 0.05 12.77 -38.03
CA SER A 104 -1.09 13.42 -38.68
C SER A 104 -2.14 12.44 -39.23
N ASN A 105 -1.84 11.14 -39.26
CA ASN A 105 -2.78 10.10 -39.68
C ASN A 105 -3.71 9.67 -38.55
N ASP A 106 -3.43 10.09 -37.32
CA ASP A 106 -4.27 9.77 -36.19
C ASP A 106 -5.72 10.21 -36.43
N LYS A 107 -6.61 9.23 -36.34
CA LYS A 107 -8.07 9.38 -36.44
C LYS A 107 -8.76 9.22 -35.10
N SER A 108 -7.99 8.99 -34.04
CA SER A 108 -8.51 8.96 -32.69
C SER A 108 -9.16 10.30 -32.35
N GLN A 109 -10.09 10.28 -31.38
CA GLN A 109 -10.69 11.49 -30.84
C GLN A 109 -9.98 11.92 -29.54
N TYR A 110 -8.74 11.44 -29.31
CA TYR A 110 -8.01 11.69 -28.07
C TYR A 110 -7.37 13.08 -28.03
N ASP A 111 -7.36 13.70 -26.85
CA ASP A 111 -6.68 14.99 -26.62
C ASP A 111 -5.28 14.74 -26.04
N TYR A 112 -4.36 14.24 -26.88
CA TYR A 112 -3.01 13.90 -26.43
C TYR A 112 -2.27 15.06 -25.79
N LEU A 113 -2.45 16.27 -26.33
CA LEU A 113 -1.84 17.47 -25.80
C LEU A 113 -2.44 17.84 -24.44
N GLY A 114 -3.76 17.67 -24.27
CA GLY A 114 -4.44 17.81 -22.99
C GLY A 114 -3.92 16.83 -21.95
N ASP A 115 -3.81 15.55 -22.31
CA ASP A 115 -3.30 14.50 -21.42
C ASP A 115 -1.84 14.72 -21.05
N TYR A 116 -0.99 15.08 -22.01
CA TYR A 116 0.39 15.49 -21.76
C TYR A 116 0.48 16.68 -20.79
N LYS A 117 -0.31 17.73 -21.02
CA LYS A 117 -0.36 18.88 -20.11
C LYS A 117 -0.87 18.50 -18.72
N LYS A 118 -1.82 17.56 -18.63
CA LYS A 118 -2.31 17.02 -17.37
C LYS A 118 -1.18 16.32 -16.63
N VAL A 119 -0.42 15.45 -17.29
CA VAL A 119 0.78 14.78 -16.75
C VAL A 119 1.75 15.81 -16.18
N LEU A 120 2.13 16.84 -16.95
CA LEU A 120 3.07 17.87 -16.47
C LEU A 120 2.53 18.61 -15.24
N LYS A 121 1.22 18.88 -15.21
CA LYS A 121 0.54 19.61 -14.13
C LYS A 121 0.37 18.77 -12.86
N THR A 122 0.13 17.47 -13.01
CA THR A 122 -0.09 16.55 -11.88
C THR A 122 1.19 15.90 -11.39
N ALA A 123 2.29 16.03 -12.14
CA ALA A 123 3.60 15.60 -11.70
C ALA A 123 3.93 16.21 -10.34
N LYS A 124 4.36 15.37 -9.41
CA LYS A 124 4.80 15.76 -8.08
C LYS A 124 6.24 15.31 -7.90
N LEU A 125 7.00 16.13 -7.21
CA LEU A 125 8.27 15.71 -6.64
C LEU A 125 7.90 14.71 -5.57
N LEU A 126 8.62 13.59 -5.52
CA LEU A 126 8.74 12.84 -4.28
C LEU A 126 9.46 13.79 -3.31
N THR A 127 8.66 14.50 -2.49
CA THR A 127 9.11 15.56 -1.58
C THR A 127 9.64 15.02 -0.27
N GLU A 128 9.38 13.76 0.03
CA GLU A 128 10.14 13.00 1.00
C GLU A 128 11.44 12.59 0.29
N PRO A 129 12.64 12.98 0.78
CA PRO A 129 13.80 12.19 0.41
C PRO A 129 13.43 10.76 0.81
N LEU A 130 13.42 9.83 -0.16
CA LEU A 130 13.39 8.40 0.12
C LEU A 130 14.38 8.19 1.26
N ASN A 131 13.87 7.98 2.48
CA ASN A 131 14.53 8.47 3.68
C ASN A 131 15.90 7.77 3.76
N LYS A 132 16.97 8.45 3.30
CA LYS A 132 18.24 7.78 2.95
C LYS A 132 18.86 7.12 4.18
N GLU A 133 18.51 7.62 5.37
CA GLU A 133 18.81 7.00 6.65
C GLU A 133 17.93 5.77 6.94
N LEU A 134 16.62 5.83 6.63
CA LEU A 134 15.68 4.72 6.82
C LEU A 134 16.08 3.46 6.03
N PHE A 135 16.59 3.66 4.81
CA PHE A 135 17.00 2.56 3.92
C PHE A 135 18.51 2.29 3.97
N ALA A 136 19.24 2.92 4.89
CA ALA A 136 20.66 2.71 5.01
C ALA A 136 20.96 1.23 5.27
N GLY A 137 21.78 0.63 4.39
CA GLY A 137 22.12 -0.79 4.44
C GLY A 137 21.20 -1.72 3.63
N PHE A 138 20.14 -1.20 3.00
CA PHE A 138 19.23 -1.97 2.16
C PHE A 138 19.30 -1.51 0.70
N LYS A 139 19.20 -2.46 -0.23
CA LYS A 139 19.05 -2.18 -1.66
C LYS A 139 17.57 -2.04 -1.98
N LEU A 140 17.15 -0.87 -2.49
CA LEU A 140 15.80 -0.72 -3.04
C LEU A 140 15.67 -1.56 -4.32
N ILE A 141 14.62 -2.38 -4.39
CA ILE A 141 14.22 -3.12 -5.59
C ILE A 141 12.73 -2.94 -5.82
N GLU A 142 12.31 -3.13 -7.07
CA GLU A 142 10.91 -3.09 -7.49
C GLU A 142 10.46 -4.52 -7.80
N ILE A 143 9.32 -4.92 -7.25
CA ILE A 143 8.73 -6.25 -7.41
C ILE A 143 7.25 -6.03 -7.74
N ASP A 144 6.77 -6.74 -8.75
CA ASP A 144 5.36 -6.68 -9.13
C ASP A 144 4.49 -7.16 -7.95
N GLY A 145 3.40 -6.45 -7.66
CA GLY A 145 2.47 -6.81 -6.59
C GLY A 145 1.80 -8.17 -6.79
N VAL A 146 1.75 -8.67 -8.03
CA VAL A 146 1.23 -10.01 -8.38
C VAL A 146 2.31 -11.09 -8.47
N ASP A 147 3.58 -10.78 -8.17
CA ASP A 147 4.63 -11.80 -8.23
C ASP A 147 4.39 -12.90 -7.18
N LEU A 148 3.87 -14.04 -7.66
CA LEU A 148 3.55 -15.19 -6.82
C LEU A 148 4.79 -15.99 -6.39
N SER A 149 5.99 -15.60 -6.84
CA SER A 149 7.24 -16.16 -6.37
C SER A 149 7.35 -16.03 -4.85
N GLY A 150 7.67 -17.13 -4.16
CA GLY A 150 7.96 -17.11 -2.73
C GLY A 150 9.37 -16.66 -2.36
N TYR A 151 10.22 -16.35 -3.34
CA TYR A 151 11.61 -15.98 -3.11
C TYR A 151 11.75 -14.52 -2.70
N ARG A 152 12.66 -14.24 -1.77
CA ARG A 152 13.04 -12.88 -1.36
C ARG A 152 14.54 -12.69 -1.46
N GLU A 153 14.94 -11.55 -1.99
CA GLU A 153 16.32 -11.11 -1.99
C GLU A 153 16.76 -10.70 -0.57
N PRO A 154 18.03 -10.94 -0.19
CA PRO A 154 18.55 -10.52 1.09
C PRO A 154 18.92 -9.03 1.13
N ASN A 155 18.76 -8.38 2.29
CA ASN A 155 19.11 -6.98 2.54
C ASN A 155 18.50 -6.01 1.52
N VAL A 156 17.21 -6.18 1.22
CA VAL A 156 16.47 -5.29 0.31
C VAL A 156 15.36 -4.55 1.02
N VAL A 157 14.94 -3.45 0.40
CA VAL A 157 13.70 -2.74 0.71
C VAL A 157 12.82 -2.75 -0.53
N VAL A 158 11.53 -2.99 -0.35
CA VAL A 158 10.54 -3.13 -1.43
C VAL A 158 9.30 -2.34 -1.07
N ASP A 159 8.73 -1.63 -2.05
CA ASP A 159 7.39 -1.06 -1.90
C ASP A 159 6.34 -2.16 -2.06
N ILE A 160 5.47 -2.27 -1.09
CA ILE A 160 4.38 -3.25 -1.02
C ILE A 160 3.01 -2.56 -0.93
N GLY A 161 2.94 -1.26 -1.24
CA GLY A 161 1.71 -0.51 -1.36
C GLY A 161 1.08 -0.70 -2.75
N TYR A 162 -0.24 -0.82 -2.79
CA TYR A 162 -0.98 -0.80 -4.05
C TYR A 162 -1.18 0.63 -4.54
N GLY A 163 -0.88 0.88 -5.82
CA GLY A 163 -1.05 2.18 -6.46
C GLY A 163 -0.03 3.20 -5.98
N ASP A 164 -0.49 4.37 -5.55
CA ASP A 164 0.37 5.49 -5.09
C ASP A 164 0.71 5.41 -3.58
N ARG A 165 0.46 4.26 -2.93
CA ARG A 165 0.77 4.04 -1.51
C ARG A 165 2.26 3.71 -1.35
N GLU A 166 2.87 4.19 -0.27
CA GLU A 166 4.28 3.91 0.04
C GLU A 166 4.40 3.04 1.30
N TYR A 167 4.42 1.72 1.12
CA TYR A 167 4.54 0.75 2.22
C TYR A 167 5.86 0.01 2.08
N TRP A 168 6.76 0.15 3.05
CA TRP A 168 8.14 -0.31 2.88
C TRP A 168 8.39 -1.59 3.67
N ALA A 169 8.72 -2.66 2.96
CA ALA A 169 9.09 -3.96 3.53
C ALA A 169 10.60 -4.18 3.48
N PHE A 170 11.18 -4.76 4.53
CA PHE A 170 12.62 -4.94 4.69
C PHE A 170 12.98 -6.40 4.93
N THR A 171 14.00 -6.89 4.22
CA THR A 171 14.55 -8.22 4.45
C THR A 171 15.92 -8.19 5.11
N ASN A 172 16.21 -9.17 5.96
CA ASN A 172 17.56 -9.36 6.50
C ASN A 172 18.48 -10.08 5.49
N GLU A 173 19.72 -10.38 5.90
CA GLU A 173 20.72 -11.07 5.07
C GLU A 173 20.34 -12.50 4.66
N HIS A 174 19.27 -13.05 5.24
CA HIS A 174 18.74 -14.38 4.95
C HIS A 174 17.44 -14.34 4.13
N GLY A 175 17.04 -13.15 3.65
CA GLY A 175 15.80 -12.97 2.90
C GLY A 175 14.54 -13.13 3.76
N GLN A 176 14.64 -13.06 5.09
CA GLN A 176 13.47 -13.06 5.97
C GLN A 176 12.89 -11.65 6.03
N LEU A 177 11.57 -11.52 5.86
CA LEU A 177 10.85 -10.26 6.04
C LEU A 177 10.86 -9.90 7.54
N VAL A 178 11.58 -8.87 7.94
CA VAL A 178 11.82 -8.55 9.37
C VAL A 178 11.12 -7.28 9.84
N ARG A 179 10.75 -6.39 8.90
CA ARG A 179 10.10 -5.13 9.22
C ARG A 179 9.22 -4.66 8.07
N VAL A 180 8.07 -4.08 8.39
CA VAL A 180 7.21 -3.35 7.45
C VAL A 180 6.83 -2.03 8.09
N ILE A 181 6.84 -0.93 7.33
CA ILE A 181 6.44 0.39 7.81
C ILE A 181 5.56 1.12 6.81
N ALA A 182 4.69 1.98 7.33
CA ALA A 182 3.93 2.95 6.56
C ALA A 182 3.65 4.18 7.41
N ASP A 183 3.84 5.38 6.85
CA ASP A 183 3.49 6.61 7.56
C ASP A 183 1.97 6.76 7.74
N GLU A 184 1.20 6.31 6.75
CA GLU A 184 -0.25 6.29 6.77
C GLU A 184 -0.79 5.07 6.02
N ILE A 185 -1.63 4.29 6.70
CA ILE A 185 -2.42 3.21 6.09
C ILE A 185 -3.68 3.82 5.50
N ILE A 186 -3.84 3.63 4.18
CA ILE A 186 -4.94 4.17 3.37
C ILE A 186 -5.74 2.97 2.90
N LEU A 187 -7.00 2.92 3.30
CA LEU A 187 -7.91 1.82 2.96
C LEU A 187 -8.05 1.66 1.44
N GLN A 188 -8.32 0.44 1.00
CA GLN A 188 -8.74 0.14 -0.36
C GLN A 188 -10.04 0.88 -0.70
N ASP A 189 -10.18 1.34 -1.94
CA ASP A 189 -11.38 1.92 -2.50
C ASP A 189 -11.93 1.05 -3.63
N ASP A 190 -12.76 0.08 -3.27
CA ASP A 190 -13.38 -0.89 -4.18
C ASP A 190 -14.14 -0.26 -5.35
N ASN A 191 -14.52 1.02 -5.26
CA ASN A 191 -15.28 1.71 -6.32
C ASN A 191 -14.38 2.36 -7.37
N ASN A 192 -13.15 2.71 -7.01
CA ASN A 192 -12.25 3.51 -7.84
C ASN A 192 -10.93 2.79 -8.17
N GLU A 193 -10.59 1.74 -7.43
CA GLU A 193 -9.39 0.93 -7.64
C GLU A 193 -9.72 -0.37 -8.40
N ALA A 194 -8.75 -0.87 -9.16
CA ALA A 194 -8.93 -2.09 -9.93
C ALA A 194 -8.83 -3.32 -9.02
N VAL A 195 -9.99 -3.79 -8.56
CA VAL A 195 -10.15 -5.00 -7.75
C VAL A 195 -10.89 -6.09 -8.50
N THR A 196 -10.59 -7.34 -8.14
CA THR A 196 -11.33 -8.53 -8.59
C THR A 196 -12.76 -8.51 -8.07
N SER A 197 -13.62 -9.40 -8.60
CA SER A 197 -15.01 -9.54 -8.12
C SER A 197 -15.14 -9.93 -6.64
N SER A 198 -14.07 -10.43 -6.03
CA SER A 198 -13.97 -10.75 -4.61
C SER A 198 -13.38 -9.61 -3.76
N GLY A 199 -13.13 -8.43 -4.34
CA GLY A 199 -12.57 -7.27 -3.64
C GLY A 199 -11.05 -7.33 -3.43
N ARG A 200 -10.35 -8.23 -4.13
CA ARG A 200 -8.88 -8.38 -3.99
C ARG A 200 -8.15 -7.63 -5.09
N TYR A 201 -6.96 -7.09 -4.82
CA TYR A 201 -6.13 -6.52 -5.89
C TYR A 201 -5.61 -7.59 -6.85
N TYR A 202 -5.26 -8.76 -6.32
CA TYR A 202 -4.73 -9.88 -7.08
C TYR A 202 -5.52 -11.16 -6.81
N SER A 203 -5.47 -12.11 -7.75
CA SER A 203 -6.25 -13.35 -7.68
C SER A 203 -5.68 -14.38 -6.70
N ASP A 204 -4.41 -14.25 -6.34
CA ASP A 204 -3.65 -15.19 -5.53
C ASP A 204 -2.46 -14.48 -4.87
N GLU A 205 -1.82 -15.16 -3.91
CA GLU A 205 -0.71 -14.65 -3.13
C GLU A 205 0.59 -15.44 -3.35
N ALA A 206 1.71 -14.78 -3.02
CA ALA A 206 3.03 -15.37 -3.14
C ALA A 206 3.24 -16.62 -2.29
N LYS A 207 3.83 -17.65 -2.91
CA LYS A 207 4.04 -18.97 -2.30
C LYS A 207 5.32 -19.04 -1.47
N VAL A 208 5.40 -18.22 -0.43
CA VAL A 208 6.56 -18.13 0.48
C VAL A 208 6.81 -19.47 1.19
N PRO A 209 8.05 -19.99 1.26
CA PRO A 209 8.33 -21.28 1.91
C PRO A 209 7.72 -21.39 3.31
N GLY A 210 6.86 -22.39 3.52
CA GLY A 210 6.07 -22.60 4.73
C GLY A 210 4.57 -22.64 4.45
N VAL A 211 4.07 -21.92 3.44
CA VAL A 211 2.62 -21.87 3.11
C VAL A 211 2.10 -23.17 2.49
N GLU A 212 2.99 -24.10 2.11
CA GLU A 212 2.59 -25.44 1.69
C GLU A 212 1.96 -26.29 2.81
N ARG A 213 2.01 -25.81 4.05
CA ARG A 213 1.39 -26.48 5.20
C ARG A 213 -0.07 -26.07 5.33
N ASP A 214 -0.96 -27.06 5.45
CA ASP A 214 -2.41 -26.84 5.55
C ASP A 214 -2.85 -26.03 6.80
N ASP A 215 -1.99 -25.91 7.81
CA ASP A 215 -2.25 -25.14 9.04
C ASP A 215 -1.74 -23.69 8.98
N LEU A 216 -1.13 -23.29 7.86
CA LEU A 216 -0.63 -21.95 7.63
C LEU A 216 -1.28 -21.33 6.38
N ASP A 217 -1.60 -20.05 6.47
CA ASP A 217 -2.07 -19.21 5.37
C ASP A 217 -0.95 -18.36 4.79
N GLU A 218 -1.24 -17.81 3.61
CA GLU A 218 -0.54 -16.67 3.00
C GLU A 218 -0.93 -15.36 3.71
N GLY A 219 -0.54 -15.25 4.97
CA GLY A 219 -0.89 -14.14 5.84
C GLY A 219 -0.24 -12.84 5.41
N HIS A 220 -1.05 -11.84 5.09
CA HIS A 220 -0.57 -10.50 4.77
C HIS A 220 -0.06 -9.79 6.03
N ILE A 221 1.01 -8.98 5.90
CA ILE A 221 1.40 -8.03 6.95
C ILE A 221 0.49 -6.80 6.88
N ILE A 222 0.22 -6.31 5.67
CA ILE A 222 -0.80 -5.29 5.39
C ILE A 222 -1.79 -5.90 4.38
N ALA A 223 -3.03 -6.13 4.78
CA ALA A 223 -4.05 -6.75 3.94
C ALA A 223 -4.43 -5.93 2.69
N ASP A 224 -5.03 -6.60 1.70
CA ASP A 224 -5.63 -5.98 0.50
C ASP A 224 -6.53 -4.79 0.88
N SER A 225 -7.43 -4.98 1.85
CA SER A 225 -8.36 -3.92 2.31
C SER A 225 -7.67 -2.71 2.96
N LEU A 226 -6.40 -2.86 3.32
CA LEU A 226 -5.55 -1.81 3.89
C LEU A 226 -4.55 -1.26 2.86
N GLY A 227 -4.65 -1.68 1.59
CA GLY A 227 -3.82 -1.17 0.51
C GLY A 227 -2.52 -1.94 0.26
N GLY A 228 -2.33 -3.13 0.85
CA GLY A 228 -1.14 -3.94 0.60
C GLY A 228 -1.27 -4.82 -0.64
N VAL A 229 -0.13 -5.18 -1.25
CA VAL A 229 -0.04 -6.10 -2.41
C VAL A 229 0.26 -7.54 -2.00
N SER A 230 0.15 -8.50 -2.93
CA SER A 230 0.21 -9.94 -2.62
C SER A 230 1.56 -10.62 -2.89
N ASN A 231 2.63 -9.84 -3.13
CA ASN A 231 3.97 -10.36 -3.39
C ASN A 231 4.66 -10.88 -2.11
N ALA A 232 5.75 -11.63 -2.27
CA ALA A 232 6.42 -12.27 -1.13
C ALA A 232 6.86 -11.31 -0.03
N TYR A 233 7.09 -10.02 -0.31
CA TYR A 233 7.58 -9.05 0.67
C TYR A 233 6.46 -8.51 1.57
N ASN A 234 5.20 -8.87 1.33
CA ASN A 234 4.06 -8.58 2.21
C ASN A 234 3.35 -9.82 2.75
N ILE A 235 3.74 -11.03 2.32
CA ILE A 235 3.13 -12.30 2.73
C ILE A 235 4.04 -13.04 3.69
N THR A 236 3.53 -13.67 4.74
CA THR A 236 4.28 -14.63 5.57
C THR A 236 3.45 -15.89 5.82
N PRO A 237 4.08 -17.08 5.97
CA PRO A 237 3.37 -18.25 6.48
C PRO A 237 2.86 -17.99 7.90
N GLN A 238 1.55 -17.83 8.04
CA GLN A 238 0.91 -17.41 9.29
C GLN A 238 -0.14 -18.43 9.71
N GLU A 239 -0.27 -18.73 11.00
CA GLU A 239 -1.28 -19.70 11.46
C GLU A 239 -2.69 -19.27 11.06
N SER A 240 -3.43 -20.20 10.43
CA SER A 240 -4.67 -19.84 9.73
C SER A 240 -5.76 -19.29 10.66
N THR A 241 -5.86 -19.78 11.90
CA THR A 241 -6.86 -19.30 12.87
C THR A 241 -6.50 -17.89 13.37
N LEU A 242 -5.23 -17.64 13.66
CA LEU A 242 -4.67 -16.34 14.00
C LEU A 242 -4.92 -15.33 12.87
N ASN A 243 -4.61 -15.72 11.64
CA ASN A 243 -4.77 -14.89 10.44
C ASN A 243 -6.25 -14.51 10.20
N ARG A 244 -7.15 -15.50 10.21
CA ARG A 244 -8.56 -15.29 9.81
C ARG A 244 -9.45 -14.77 10.94
N HIS A 245 -9.15 -15.13 12.19
CA HIS A 245 -10.05 -14.95 13.33
C HIS A 245 -9.37 -14.49 14.63
N GLY A 246 -8.04 -14.37 14.64
CA GLY A 246 -7.26 -13.97 15.81
C GLY A 246 -6.84 -12.50 15.79
N ASP A 247 -5.69 -12.23 16.41
CA ASP A 247 -5.18 -10.88 16.61
C ASP A 247 -4.85 -10.15 15.31
N GLN A 248 -4.44 -10.87 14.25
CA GLN A 248 -4.24 -10.29 12.92
C GLN A 248 -5.55 -9.70 12.37
N ALA A 249 -6.62 -10.50 12.35
CA ALA A 249 -7.93 -10.06 11.88
C ALA A 249 -8.51 -8.91 12.74
N TYR A 250 -8.28 -8.94 14.05
CA TYR A 250 -8.72 -7.87 14.96
C TYR A 250 -8.00 -6.55 14.68
N LEU A 251 -6.68 -6.59 14.50
CA LEU A 251 -5.87 -5.43 14.13
C LEU A 251 -6.37 -4.82 12.82
N GLU A 252 -6.60 -5.64 11.79
CA GLU A 252 -7.05 -5.17 10.48
C GLU A 252 -8.44 -4.52 10.55
N ASP A 253 -9.36 -5.15 11.29
CA ASP A 253 -10.71 -4.62 11.50
C ASP A 253 -10.69 -3.28 12.27
N ALA A 254 -9.84 -3.16 13.29
CA ALA A 254 -9.68 -1.92 14.06
C ALA A 254 -9.19 -0.77 13.17
N ILE A 255 -8.17 -1.01 12.33
CA ILE A 255 -7.66 -0.02 11.37
C ILE A 255 -8.75 0.37 10.36
N ARG A 256 -9.47 -0.61 9.80
CA ARG A 256 -10.56 -0.36 8.85
C ARG A 256 -11.67 0.48 9.46
N LYS A 257 -12.14 0.14 10.67
CA LYS A 257 -13.17 0.91 11.40
C LYS A 257 -12.71 2.33 11.76
N ALA A 258 -11.41 2.51 11.97
CA ALA A 258 -10.83 3.82 12.23
C ALA A 258 -10.70 4.70 10.97
N GLY A 259 -10.83 4.11 9.77
CA GLY A 259 -10.63 4.81 8.49
C GLY A 259 -9.16 4.84 8.05
N GLY A 260 -8.31 3.95 8.57
CA GLY A 260 -6.86 3.95 8.37
C GLY A 260 -6.08 4.10 9.68
N ALA A 261 -4.75 4.15 9.56
CA ALA A 261 -3.84 4.27 10.69
C ALA A 261 -2.62 5.13 10.31
N LYS A 262 -1.90 5.64 11.32
CA LYS A 262 -0.64 6.38 11.09
C LYS A 262 0.52 5.73 11.81
N LYS A 263 1.75 5.97 11.34
CA LYS A 263 2.99 5.45 11.95
C LYS A 263 2.92 3.94 12.18
N PHE A 264 2.49 3.22 11.16
CA PHE A 264 2.39 1.77 11.19
C PHE A 264 3.79 1.17 11.10
N GLU A 265 4.10 0.26 12.00
CA GLU A 265 5.30 -0.55 12.00
C GLU A 265 4.95 -1.98 12.43
N ALA A 266 5.32 -2.95 11.61
CA ALA A 266 5.34 -4.35 11.97
C ALA A 266 6.80 -4.80 12.12
N ILE A 267 7.11 -5.47 13.23
CA ILE A 267 8.38 -6.17 13.45
C ILE A 267 8.07 -7.65 13.48
N ILE A 268 8.75 -8.41 12.63
CA ILE A 268 8.53 -9.85 12.44
C ILE A 268 9.74 -10.60 12.96
N THR A 269 9.51 -11.50 13.91
CA THR A 269 10.57 -12.28 14.57
C THR A 269 10.56 -13.72 14.09
N TYR A 270 11.74 -14.36 14.04
CA TYR A 270 11.90 -15.75 13.60
C TYR A 270 12.70 -16.54 14.65
N GLN A 271 12.43 -17.84 14.75
CA GLN A 271 13.17 -18.73 15.65
C GLN A 271 14.64 -18.91 15.23
N ASN A 272 14.92 -18.84 13.93
CA ASN A 272 16.25 -19.00 13.36
C ASN A 272 16.29 -18.42 11.94
N THR A 273 17.46 -18.44 11.31
CA THR A 273 17.74 -17.83 10.00
C THR A 273 17.46 -18.74 8.79
N LYS A 274 16.98 -19.96 9.02
CA LYS A 274 16.75 -20.96 7.95
C LYS A 274 15.30 -21.03 7.50
N THR A 275 14.36 -20.67 8.38
CA THR A 275 12.92 -20.75 8.10
C THR A 275 12.38 -19.40 7.63
N GLN A 276 11.38 -19.41 6.74
CA GLN A 276 10.61 -18.23 6.38
C GLN A 276 9.29 -18.12 7.17
N ILE A 277 9.06 -19.03 8.13
CA ILE A 277 7.91 -19.01 9.04
C ILE A 277 8.25 -18.16 10.26
N PRO A 278 7.56 -17.02 10.49
CA PRO A 278 7.76 -16.20 11.68
C PRO A 278 7.38 -16.94 12.96
N SER A 279 8.02 -16.56 14.06
CA SER A 279 7.64 -16.98 15.40
C SER A 279 6.60 -16.07 16.04
N SER A 280 6.66 -14.77 15.75
CA SER A 280 5.81 -13.77 16.38
C SER A 280 5.86 -12.44 15.62
N TYR A 281 4.87 -11.61 15.91
CA TYR A 281 4.70 -10.30 15.32
C TYR A 281 4.54 -9.25 16.43
N LYS A 282 5.06 -8.07 16.18
CA LYS A 282 4.79 -6.88 16.98
C LYS A 282 4.37 -5.76 16.04
N TYR A 283 3.14 -5.30 16.19
CA TYR A 283 2.62 -4.15 15.47
C TYR A 283 2.59 -2.92 16.36
N THR A 284 2.88 -1.76 15.80
CA THR A 284 2.74 -0.46 16.44
C THR A 284 2.13 0.51 15.45
N TYR A 285 1.03 1.15 15.80
CA TYR A 285 0.30 2.05 14.90
C TYR A 285 -0.54 3.05 15.70
N THR A 286 -0.95 4.13 15.05
CA THR A 286 -1.73 5.20 15.69
C THR A 286 -3.13 5.24 15.10
N LEU A 287 -4.15 5.02 15.95
CA LEU A 287 -5.56 5.21 15.60
C LEU A 287 -6.09 6.46 16.29
N ARG A 288 -6.59 7.42 15.51
CA ARG A 288 -7.23 8.65 16.03
C ARG A 288 -6.40 9.41 17.08
N GLY A 289 -5.07 9.32 16.99
CA GLY A 289 -4.12 9.96 17.92
C GLY A 289 -3.60 9.05 19.04
N ASN A 290 -4.17 7.85 19.23
CA ASN A 290 -3.75 6.89 20.24
C ASN A 290 -2.77 5.87 19.65
N VAL A 291 -1.64 5.66 20.32
CA VAL A 291 -0.65 4.66 19.92
C VAL A 291 -1.06 3.30 20.47
N ILE A 292 -1.25 2.35 19.56
CA ILE A 292 -1.59 0.95 19.84
C ILE A 292 -0.34 0.09 19.62
N VAL A 293 -0.16 -0.92 20.47
CA VAL A 293 0.93 -1.90 20.37
C VAL A 293 0.35 -3.29 20.57
N ASP A 294 0.33 -4.08 19.51
CA ASP A 294 -0.16 -5.46 19.53
C ASP A 294 1.04 -6.42 19.39
N THR A 295 1.07 -7.46 20.22
CA THR A 295 2.11 -8.50 20.14
C THR A 295 1.46 -9.87 20.26
N PHE A 296 1.77 -10.75 19.31
CA PHE A 296 1.23 -12.10 19.32
C PHE A 296 2.20 -13.10 18.67
N ASP A 297 2.11 -14.34 19.12
CA ASP A 297 2.90 -15.46 18.60
C ASP A 297 2.20 -16.08 17.38
N ASN A 298 2.98 -16.59 16.44
CA ASN A 298 2.49 -17.27 15.24
C ASN A 298 2.09 -18.73 15.56
N VAL A 299 1.09 -18.87 16.42
CA VAL A 299 0.56 -20.14 16.90
C VAL A 299 -0.97 -20.08 16.92
N ASN A 300 -1.60 -21.26 16.99
CA ASN A 300 -3.05 -21.33 17.03
C ASN A 300 -3.58 -20.75 18.35
N PRO A 301 -4.42 -19.70 18.31
CA PRO A 301 -4.94 -19.03 19.50
C PRO A 301 -5.86 -19.92 20.32
N ASP A 302 -6.59 -20.87 19.72
CA ASP A 302 -7.46 -21.79 20.44
C ASP A 302 -6.66 -22.74 21.33
N ASN A 303 -5.52 -23.25 20.82
CA ASN A 303 -4.61 -24.08 21.60
C ASN A 303 -4.00 -23.31 22.79
N VAL A 304 -3.66 -22.02 22.58
CA VAL A 304 -3.18 -21.15 23.66
C VAL A 304 -4.30 -20.95 24.69
N ASN A 305 -5.50 -20.60 24.25
CA ASN A 305 -6.66 -20.42 25.11
C ASN A 305 -7.00 -21.69 25.91
N GLU A 306 -6.93 -22.86 25.28
CA GLU A 306 -7.13 -24.16 25.94
C GLU A 306 -6.05 -24.40 27.01
N SER A 307 -4.79 -24.14 26.69
CA SER A 307 -3.69 -24.27 27.64
C SER A 307 -3.82 -23.34 28.85
N LEU A 308 -4.47 -22.19 28.66
CA LEU A 308 -4.80 -21.22 29.71
C LEU A 308 -6.11 -21.55 30.45
N GLY A 309 -6.82 -22.61 30.04
CA GLY A 309 -8.08 -23.05 30.64
C GLY A 309 -9.29 -22.19 30.27
N LEU A 310 -9.22 -21.44 29.16
CA LEU A 310 -10.27 -20.52 28.71
C LEU A 310 -11.33 -21.19 27.82
N THR A 311 -11.10 -22.44 27.38
CA THR A 311 -12.02 -23.19 26.48
C THR A 311 -12.98 -24.14 27.21
N GLY A 312 -12.98 -24.14 28.54
CA GLY A 312 -13.83 -25.00 29.38
C GLY A 312 -15.23 -24.43 29.66
N GLY A 313 -16.04 -24.26 28.61
CA GLY A 313 -17.50 -24.14 28.72
C GLY A 313 -18.15 -25.29 27.95
N GLU A 314 -18.97 -26.09 28.61
CA GLU A 314 -19.61 -27.29 28.03
C GLU A 314 -20.18 -27.03 26.62
N SER A 315 -19.76 -27.86 25.67
CA SER A 315 -20.42 -28.04 24.40
C SER A 315 -21.82 -28.61 24.63
N VAL A 316 -22.83 -27.77 24.49
CA VAL A 316 -24.18 -28.26 24.18
C VAL A 316 -24.25 -28.38 22.66
N GLU A 317 -24.32 -29.61 22.17
CA GLU A 317 -24.41 -29.98 20.75
C GLU A 317 -25.40 -29.08 19.98
N SER A 318 -24.87 -28.28 19.05
CA SER A 318 -25.66 -27.55 18.06
C SER A 318 -25.97 -28.47 16.87
N THR A 319 -27.07 -29.19 16.99
CA THR A 319 -27.87 -29.55 15.81
C THR A 319 -28.59 -28.27 15.35
N GLU A 320 -28.16 -27.69 14.23
CA GLU A 320 -29.00 -26.74 13.49
C GLU A 320 -30.15 -27.49 12.77
N PRO A 321 -31.29 -26.84 12.45
CA PRO A 321 -31.53 -25.40 12.45
C PRO A 321 -32.87 -24.98 13.10
N ALA A 322 -32.89 -23.83 13.78
CA ALA A 322 -34.13 -23.06 13.91
C ALA A 322 -33.86 -21.56 14.05
N ARG A 323 -34.23 -20.85 12.99
CA ARG A 323 -34.55 -19.42 12.97
C ARG A 323 -35.46 -19.06 14.14
N SER A 324 -34.97 -18.28 15.10
CA SER A 324 -35.83 -17.55 16.05
C SER A 324 -35.13 -16.33 16.64
N THR A 325 -35.53 -15.18 16.09
CA THR A 325 -35.93 -13.97 16.82
C THR A 325 -35.08 -13.46 17.98
N GLU A 326 -34.62 -12.23 17.78
CA GLU A 326 -34.53 -11.17 18.78
C GLU A 326 -35.54 -11.30 19.94
N SER A 327 -35.09 -10.82 21.10
CA SER A 327 -35.81 -10.39 22.31
C SER A 327 -35.92 -11.37 23.49
N ASN A 328 -35.12 -11.05 24.52
CA ASN A 328 -35.54 -10.68 25.88
C ASN A 328 -34.26 -10.10 26.56
N ALA A 329 -34.01 -8.80 26.63
CA ALA A 329 -34.75 -7.78 27.36
C ALA A 329 -35.22 -8.26 28.75
N ASN A 330 -34.28 -8.26 29.70
CA ASN A 330 -34.45 -7.79 31.07
C ASN A 330 -33.04 -7.86 31.66
N GLY A 331 -32.25 -6.78 31.69
CA GLY A 331 -32.42 -5.72 32.70
C GLY A 331 -32.02 -6.17 34.11
N ASP A 332 -31.77 -7.47 34.29
CA ASP A 332 -31.36 -8.05 35.55
C ASP A 332 -29.83 -8.08 35.61
N ILE A 333 -29.28 -7.05 36.24
CA ILE A 333 -27.86 -6.94 36.54
C ILE A 333 -27.50 -7.60 37.88
N SER A 334 -28.42 -8.26 38.58
CA SER A 334 -28.19 -8.76 39.95
C SER A 334 -27.07 -9.80 40.05
N SER A 335 -26.76 -10.51 38.96
CA SER A 335 -25.62 -11.43 38.89
C SER A 335 -24.26 -10.74 38.67
N PHE A 336 -24.25 -9.44 38.36
CA PHE A 336 -23.06 -8.67 37.96
C PHE A 336 -22.81 -7.46 38.87
N ASP A 337 -23.88 -6.78 39.31
CA ASP A 337 -23.85 -5.72 40.32
C ASP A 337 -23.67 -6.34 41.70
N THR A 338 -22.42 -6.66 42.01
CA THR A 338 -22.04 -7.36 43.25
C THR A 338 -22.25 -6.52 44.50
N ASN A 339 -22.45 -5.21 44.33
CA ASN A 339 -22.60 -4.26 45.41
C ASN A 339 -24.04 -3.73 45.56
N GLY A 340 -24.94 -4.05 44.61
CA GLY A 340 -26.36 -3.79 44.65
C GLY A 340 -26.74 -2.31 44.45
N ASN A 341 -25.88 -1.50 43.82
CA ASN A 341 -26.12 -0.07 43.63
C ASN A 341 -26.87 0.28 42.34
N GLY A 342 -27.22 -0.71 41.52
CA GLY A 342 -27.90 -0.54 40.24
C GLY A 342 -26.97 -0.15 39.08
N GLN A 343 -25.64 -0.21 39.27
CA GLN A 343 -24.63 0.09 38.25
C GLN A 343 -23.57 -1.02 38.18
N VAL A 344 -23.12 -1.33 36.96
CA VAL A 344 -22.09 -2.32 36.71
C VAL A 344 -20.78 -1.61 36.36
N THR A 345 -19.75 -1.85 37.17
CA THR A 345 -18.41 -1.31 36.89
C THR A 345 -17.71 -2.09 35.79
N ILE A 346 -16.70 -1.48 35.14
CA ILE A 346 -15.81 -2.17 34.19
C ILE A 346 -15.21 -3.44 34.81
N LYS A 347 -14.89 -3.40 36.10
CA LYS A 347 -14.34 -4.54 36.84
C LYS A 347 -15.36 -5.68 36.96
N GLU A 348 -16.60 -5.37 37.28
CA GLU A 348 -17.69 -6.35 37.38
C GLU A 348 -18.03 -6.93 36.01
N ALA A 349 -18.06 -6.10 34.97
CA ALA A 349 -18.30 -6.56 33.60
C ALA A 349 -17.16 -7.47 33.10
N LYS A 350 -15.89 -7.11 33.35
CA LYS A 350 -14.73 -7.97 33.03
C LYS A 350 -14.76 -9.28 33.82
N ALA A 351 -15.11 -9.25 35.10
CA ALA A 351 -15.23 -10.45 35.93
C ALA A 351 -16.38 -11.37 35.47
N ALA A 352 -17.42 -10.80 34.88
CA ALA A 352 -18.55 -11.52 34.28
C ALA A 352 -18.27 -12.01 32.85
N GLY A 353 -17.06 -11.79 32.32
CA GLY A 353 -16.64 -12.27 31.01
C GLY A 353 -17.04 -11.37 29.84
N PHE A 354 -17.54 -10.16 30.10
CA PHE A 354 -17.82 -9.20 29.03
C PHE A 354 -16.52 -8.64 28.45
N ARG A 355 -16.42 -8.64 27.11
CA ARG A 355 -15.30 -8.04 26.38
C ARG A 355 -15.51 -6.52 26.33
N MET A 356 -14.43 -5.77 26.54
CA MET A 356 -14.43 -4.32 26.46
C MET A 356 -13.90 -3.84 25.09
N PRO A 357 -14.29 -2.64 24.62
CA PRO A 357 -15.27 -1.75 25.24
C PRO A 357 -16.72 -2.24 25.05
N ILE A 358 -17.58 -1.91 26.00
CA ILE A 358 -19.03 -2.09 25.88
C ILE A 358 -19.60 -0.85 25.20
N THR A 359 -20.11 -1.03 23.98
CA THR A 359 -20.62 0.06 23.13
C THR A 359 -22.10 0.36 23.42
N SER A 360 -22.56 1.54 23.01
CA SER A 360 -23.90 2.08 23.29
C SER A 360 -25.07 1.26 22.75
N ASP A 361 -24.82 0.37 21.80
CA ASP A 361 -25.77 -0.63 21.26
C ASP A 361 -25.87 -1.90 22.13
N HIS A 362 -25.00 -2.06 23.13
CA HIS A 362 -25.00 -3.21 24.03
C HIS A 362 -25.99 -3.03 25.20
N TRP A 363 -26.78 -4.07 25.52
CA TRP A 363 -27.83 -4.00 26.54
C TRP A 363 -27.34 -3.67 27.98
N LEU A 364 -26.06 -3.96 28.27
CA LEU A 364 -25.41 -3.66 29.55
C LEU A 364 -25.03 -2.17 29.67
N TYR A 365 -24.83 -1.49 28.54
CA TYR A 365 -24.34 -0.11 28.48
C TYR A 365 -25.15 0.89 29.33
N PRO A 366 -26.51 0.86 29.37
CA PRO A 366 -27.29 1.76 30.22
C PRO A 366 -27.04 1.64 31.72
N TYR A 367 -26.38 0.56 32.16
CA TYR A 367 -26.06 0.30 33.57
C TYR A 367 -24.59 0.60 33.89
N MET A 368 -23.80 1.12 32.93
CA MET A 368 -22.38 1.41 33.09
C MET A 368 -22.11 2.92 33.04
N ASP A 369 -21.00 3.37 33.66
CA ASP A 369 -20.59 4.79 33.71
C ASP A 369 -19.77 5.15 32.45
N ASP A 370 -20.42 5.72 31.45
CA ASP A 370 -19.80 6.42 30.33
C ASP A 370 -19.55 7.88 30.74
N ARG A 371 -18.30 8.19 31.12
CA ARG A 371 -17.96 9.48 31.74
C ARG A 371 -17.65 10.57 30.72
N ASP A 372 -17.21 10.21 29.53
CA ASP A 372 -16.85 11.12 28.44
C ASP A 372 -17.91 11.18 27.33
N GLY A 373 -18.92 10.29 27.38
CA GLY A 373 -20.11 10.32 26.55
C GLY A 373 -19.84 9.92 25.11
N ASP A 374 -18.82 9.10 24.88
CA ASP A 374 -18.37 8.69 23.55
C ASP A 374 -19.16 7.47 23.00
N GLY A 375 -20.04 6.90 23.82
CA GLY A 375 -20.82 5.74 23.46
C GLY A 375 -20.12 4.41 23.76
N MET A 376 -19.07 4.41 24.58
CA MET A 376 -18.28 3.23 24.95
C MET A 376 -17.95 3.23 26.46
N VAL A 377 -17.85 2.04 27.07
CA VAL A 377 -17.40 1.90 28.46
C VAL A 377 -16.38 0.77 28.57
N GLY A 378 -15.23 1.05 29.17
CA GLY A 378 -14.21 0.03 29.46
C GLY A 378 -12.91 0.10 28.67
N GLU A 379 -12.65 1.26 28.04
CA GLU A 379 -11.36 1.62 27.44
C GLU A 379 -10.14 1.38 28.35
#